data_AF-A0A0F9M8R2-F1
#
_entry.id   AF-A0A0F9M8R2-F1
#
_cell.length_a   1.000
_cell.length_b   1.000
_cell.length_c   1.000
_cell.angle_alpha   90.00
_cell.angle_beta   90.00
_cell.angle_gamma   90.00
#
_symmetry.space_group_name_H-M   'P 1'
#
loop_
_entity.id
_entity.type
_entity.pdbx_description
1 polymer ?
#
loop_
_entity_poly.entity_id
_entity_poly.type
_entity_poly.pdbx_seq_one_letter_code
_entity_poly.pdbx_strand_id
1 'polypeptide(L)'
;MSRYAKQHYKDVARILAEEKHFQETSGRPEGRIAAGAVINLKHTFADLFAADSPPSSRCWTCGNSEEAGSICTRRDGEHRFGGFDREQFLTACELRPRTEQGYSDYVEAKIAGELD
;
A
#
# COMPACT_ATOMS: atom_id res chain seq x y z
N MET A 1 9.07 -16.82 -6.41
CA MET A 1 9.93 -15.88 -5.66
C MET A 1 9.58 -14.48 -6.10
N SER A 2 9.34 -13.58 -5.15
CA SER A 2 9.09 -12.16 -5.44
C SER A 2 10.40 -11.49 -5.87
N ARG A 3 10.31 -10.55 -6.83
CA ARG A 3 11.43 -9.72 -7.27
C ARG A 3 11.84 -8.69 -6.22
N TYR A 4 10.95 -8.34 -5.31
CA TYR A 4 11.15 -7.30 -4.30
C TYR A 4 11.21 -7.90 -2.89
N ALA A 5 12.14 -7.42 -2.07
CA ALA A 5 12.16 -7.76 -0.66
C ALA A 5 11.15 -6.88 0.11
N LYS A 6 10.70 -7.37 1.27
CA LYS A 6 9.83 -6.60 2.19
C LYS A 6 10.39 -5.21 2.52
N GLN A 7 11.72 -5.08 2.57
CA GLN A 7 12.39 -3.81 2.82
C GLN A 7 12.15 -2.80 1.69
N HIS A 8 12.17 -3.24 0.42
CA HIS A 8 11.89 -2.37 -0.72
C HIS A 8 10.49 -1.76 -0.65
N TYR A 9 9.48 -2.56 -0.28
CA TYR A 9 8.11 -2.06 -0.11
C TYR A 9 8.04 -0.96 0.94
N LYS A 10 8.71 -1.15 2.08
CA LYS A 10 8.74 -0.16 3.17
C LYS A 10 9.46 1.12 2.77
N ASP A 11 10.58 1.00 2.08
CA ASP A 11 11.36 2.15 1.64
C ASP A 11 10.58 2.98 0.62
N VAL A 12 9.92 2.34 -0.35
CA VAL A 12 9.05 3.02 -1.32
C VAL A 12 7.87 3.69 -0.63
N ALA A 13 7.21 3.02 0.33
CA ALA A 13 6.11 3.63 1.07
C ALA A 13 6.54 4.89 1.82
N ARG A 14 7.70 4.86 2.50
CA ARG A 14 8.26 6.01 3.21
C ARG A 14 8.56 7.17 2.27
N ILE A 15 9.24 6.91 1.15
CA ILE A 15 9.57 7.95 0.15
C ILE A 15 8.30 8.62 -0.37
N LEU A 16 7.28 7.83 -0.69
CA LEU A 16 6.00 8.35 -1.21
C LEU A 16 5.17 9.08 -0.14
N ALA A 17 5.38 8.79 1.15
CA ALA A 17 4.75 9.51 2.26
C ALA A 17 5.42 10.87 2.50
N GLU A 18 6.75 10.92 2.46
CA GLU A 18 7.53 12.16 2.66
C GLU A 18 7.22 13.24 1.61
N GLU A 19 6.87 12.84 0.38
CA GLU A 19 6.50 13.77 -0.70
C GLU A 19 5.24 14.61 -0.39
N LYS A 20 4.31 14.06 0.41
CA LYS A 20 3.09 14.79 0.82
C LYS A 20 3.43 16.04 1.64
N HIS A 21 4.47 15.97 2.49
CA HIS A 21 4.92 17.11 3.29
C HIS A 21 5.50 18.25 2.45
N PHE A 22 6.10 17.93 1.30
CA PHE A 22 6.66 18.94 0.40
C PHE A 22 5.58 19.71 -0.36
N GLN A 23 4.47 19.06 -0.68
CA GLN A 23 3.39 19.67 -1.45
C GLN A 23 2.50 20.58 -0.60
N GLU A 24 2.16 20.15 0.63
CA GLU A 24 1.35 20.93 1.57
C GLU A 24 2.03 22.23 2.02
N THR A 25 3.37 22.26 2.05
CA THR A 25 4.16 23.44 2.46
C THR A 25 4.43 24.43 1.33
N SER A 26 4.29 24.02 0.07
CA SER A 26 4.72 24.82 -1.08
C SER A 26 3.71 25.88 -1.56
N GLY A 27 2.41 25.73 -1.24
CA GLY A 27 1.36 26.70 -1.57
C GLY A 27 1.16 27.02 -3.06
N ARG A 28 1.84 26.31 -3.97
CA ARG A 28 1.82 26.60 -5.41
C ARG A 28 0.81 25.71 -6.15
N PRO A 29 0.09 26.25 -7.15
CA PRO A 29 -0.86 25.49 -7.95
C PRO A 29 -0.22 24.33 -8.74
N GLU A 30 1.09 24.43 -9.05
CA GLU A 30 1.89 23.34 -9.62
C GLU A 30 1.95 22.10 -8.70
N GLY A 31 1.91 22.31 -7.37
CA GLY A 31 1.92 21.25 -6.36
C GLY A 31 0.65 20.41 -6.33
N ARG A 32 -0.51 20.96 -6.76
CA ARG A 32 -1.78 20.22 -6.83
C ARG A 32 -1.81 19.19 -7.96
N ILE A 33 -1.25 19.53 -9.14
CA ILE A 33 -1.11 18.59 -10.26
C ILE A 33 -0.11 17.47 -9.88
N ALA A 34 0.96 17.83 -9.17
CA ALA A 34 1.91 16.87 -8.63
C ALA A 34 1.27 15.92 -7.60
N ALA A 35 0.32 16.39 -6.78
CA ALA A 35 -0.39 15.56 -5.80
C ALA A 35 -1.18 14.43 -6.45
N GLY A 36 -1.94 14.72 -7.51
CA GLY A 36 -2.69 13.70 -8.25
C GLY A 36 -1.78 12.63 -8.86
N ALA A 37 -0.61 13.02 -9.38
CA ALA A 37 0.37 12.10 -9.93
C ALA A 37 0.96 11.18 -8.84
N VAL A 38 1.26 11.71 -7.66
CA VAL A 38 1.80 10.92 -6.53
C VAL A 38 0.77 9.90 -6.02
N ILE A 39 -0.52 10.26 -5.95
CA ILE A 39 -1.60 9.32 -5.60
C ILE A 39 -1.63 8.15 -6.60
N ASN A 40 -1.59 8.44 -7.90
CA ASN A 40 -1.59 7.42 -8.94
C ASN A 40 -0.34 6.52 -8.89
N LEU A 41 0.83 7.08 -8.58
CA LEU A 41 2.06 6.30 -8.41
C LEU A 41 1.96 5.32 -7.24
N LYS A 42 1.43 5.76 -6.09
CA LYS A 42 1.25 4.89 -4.92
C LYS A 42 0.33 3.71 -5.25
N HIS A 43 -0.78 3.94 -5.97
CA HIS A 43 -1.65 2.85 -6.44
C HIS A 43 -0.93 1.92 -7.43
N THR A 44 -0.20 2.47 -8.39
CA THR A 44 0.55 1.68 -9.39
C THR A 44 1.60 0.78 -8.73
N PHE A 45 2.33 1.30 -7.73
CA PHE A 45 3.27 0.50 -6.96
C PHE A 45 2.58 -0.58 -6.13
N ALA A 46 1.45 -0.27 -5.50
CA ALA A 46 0.69 -1.25 -4.74
C ALA A 46 0.21 -2.41 -5.64
N ASP A 47 -0.27 -2.09 -6.85
CA ASP A 47 -0.70 -3.10 -7.82
C ASP A 47 0.50 -3.92 -8.36
N LEU A 48 1.63 -3.28 -8.64
CA LEU A 48 2.86 -3.95 -9.07
C LEU A 48 3.38 -4.93 -8.02
N PHE A 49 3.41 -4.52 -6.75
CA PHE A 49 3.88 -5.36 -5.65
C PHE A 49 2.91 -6.50 -5.34
N ALA A 50 1.60 -6.27 -5.45
CA ALA A 50 0.59 -7.32 -5.34
C ALA A 50 0.69 -8.34 -6.48
N ALA A 51 0.98 -7.89 -7.71
CA ALA A 51 1.16 -8.81 -8.84
C ALA A 51 2.44 -9.65 -8.71
N ASP A 52 3.53 -9.08 -8.19
CA ASP A 52 4.81 -9.77 -7.99
C ASP A 52 4.81 -10.71 -6.77
N SER A 53 4.08 -10.34 -5.71
CA SER A 53 3.91 -11.14 -4.51
C SER A 53 2.42 -11.25 -4.16
N PRO A 54 1.65 -12.05 -4.91
CA PRO A 54 0.22 -12.16 -4.65
C PRO A 54 -0.04 -12.83 -3.30
N PRO A 55 -1.10 -12.41 -2.57
CA PRO A 55 -1.60 -13.15 -1.41
C PRO A 55 -1.84 -14.61 -1.81
N SER A 56 -1.20 -15.52 -1.08
CA SER A 56 -1.30 -16.95 -1.34
C SER A 56 -1.70 -17.67 -0.05
N SER A 57 -2.80 -18.42 -0.13
CA SER A 57 -3.19 -19.42 0.87
C SER A 57 -2.32 -20.68 0.81
N ARG A 58 -1.42 -20.77 -0.17
CA ARG A 58 -0.44 -21.84 -0.33
C ARG A 58 0.92 -21.42 0.19
N CYS A 59 1.56 -22.33 0.92
CA CYS A 59 2.90 -22.17 1.43
C CYS A 59 3.89 -22.00 0.27
N TRP A 60 4.70 -20.95 0.31
CA TRP A 60 5.66 -20.67 -0.77
C TRP A 60 6.79 -21.68 -0.87
N THR A 61 6.99 -22.52 0.16
CA THR A 61 8.07 -23.51 0.17
C THR A 61 7.62 -24.87 -0.34
N CYS A 62 6.45 -25.35 0.09
CA CYS A 62 5.98 -26.70 -0.25
C CYS A 62 4.68 -26.71 -1.09
N GLY A 63 4.01 -25.58 -1.27
CA GLY A 63 2.78 -25.47 -2.06
C GLY A 63 1.51 -25.95 -1.35
N ASN A 64 1.61 -26.50 -0.14
CA ASN A 64 0.45 -26.94 0.64
C ASN A 64 -0.38 -25.75 1.11
N SER A 65 -1.71 -25.93 1.16
CA SER A 65 -2.61 -24.96 1.77
C SER A 65 -2.54 -25.03 3.29
N GLU A 66 -2.93 -23.94 3.95
CA GLU A 66 -3.05 -23.85 5.41
C GLU A 66 -3.98 -24.93 6.00
N GLU A 67 -5.01 -25.30 5.25
CA GLU A 67 -6.01 -26.32 5.61
C GLU A 67 -5.48 -27.76 5.55
N ALA A 68 -4.35 -28.01 4.88
CA ALA A 68 -3.87 -29.37 4.65
C ALA A 68 -3.29 -30.07 5.89
N GLY A 69 -3.11 -29.35 7.01
CA GLY A 69 -2.66 -29.90 8.32
C GLY A 69 -1.26 -30.56 8.34
N SER A 70 -0.58 -30.63 7.20
CA SER A 70 0.74 -31.23 7.03
C SER A 70 1.86 -30.36 7.61
N ILE A 71 2.99 -30.97 8.00
CA ILE A 71 4.22 -30.22 8.37
C ILE A 71 4.93 -29.77 7.08
N CYS A 72 5.46 -28.55 7.05
CA CYS A 72 6.21 -28.05 5.89
C CYS A 72 7.55 -28.77 5.73
N THR A 73 8.02 -28.93 4.50
CA THR A 73 9.34 -29.55 4.18
C THR A 73 10.56 -28.71 4.61
N ARG A 74 10.37 -27.56 5.28
CA ARG A 74 11.46 -26.75 5.83
C ARG A 74 12.01 -27.39 7.11
N ARG A 75 13.24 -26.99 7.48
CA ARG A 75 13.89 -27.42 8.73
C ARG A 75 13.11 -27.07 10.00
N ASP A 76 12.35 -25.98 9.98
CA ASP A 76 11.53 -25.54 11.12
C ASP A 76 10.11 -26.13 11.11
N GLY A 77 9.71 -26.84 10.04
CA GLY A 77 8.39 -27.46 9.93
C GLY A 77 7.23 -26.48 9.71
N GLU A 78 7.47 -25.18 9.83
CA GLU A 78 6.45 -24.15 9.70
C GLU A 78 6.19 -23.76 8.24
N HIS A 79 4.90 -23.61 7.91
CA HIS A 79 4.51 -23.07 6.63
C HIS A 79 4.68 -21.56 6.60
N ARG A 80 5.05 -21.05 5.43
CA ARG A 80 5.06 -19.61 5.17
C ARG A 80 4.02 -19.30 4.11
N PHE A 81 2.90 -18.83 4.61
CA PHE A 81 1.85 -18.19 3.82
C PHE A 81 2.15 -16.70 3.73
N GLY A 82 1.61 -16.05 2.72
CA GLY A 82 1.76 -14.61 2.61
C GLY A 82 1.61 -14.10 1.20
N GLY A 83 1.94 -12.81 1.09
CA GLY A 83 1.85 -11.97 -0.08
C GLY A 83 2.11 -10.55 0.35
N PHE A 84 2.24 -9.68 -0.63
CA PHE A 84 2.16 -8.26 -0.41
C PHE A 84 0.73 -7.85 -0.09
N ASP A 85 0.56 -7.15 1.03
CA ASP A 85 -0.72 -6.60 1.48
C ASP A 85 -0.88 -5.17 0.90
N ARG A 86 -1.65 -5.07 -0.18
CA ARG A 86 -1.83 -3.88 -1.04
C ARG A 86 -2.23 -2.59 -0.31
N GLU A 87 -3.47 -2.47 0.12
CA GLU A 87 -3.66 -2.94 1.46
C GLU A 87 -2.99 -2.09 2.57
N GLN A 88 -2.27 -2.79 3.43
CA GLN A 88 -1.31 -2.24 4.40
C GLN A 88 -0.31 -1.23 3.79
N PHE A 89 0.17 -1.45 2.56
CA PHE A 89 1.11 -0.53 1.91
C PHE A 89 0.48 0.82 1.59
N LEU A 90 -0.75 0.86 1.08
CA LEU A 90 -1.48 2.11 0.85
C LEU A 90 -1.67 2.88 2.16
N THR A 91 -1.92 2.18 3.27
CA THR A 91 -2.00 2.83 4.60
C THR A 91 -0.67 3.45 4.98
N ALA A 92 0.44 2.74 4.77
CA ALA A 92 1.79 3.25 5.03
C ALA A 92 2.16 4.44 4.11
N CYS A 93 1.53 4.54 2.93
CA CYS A 93 1.66 5.69 2.04
C CYS A 93 0.67 6.83 2.39
N GLU A 94 -0.04 6.74 3.51
CA GLU A 94 -1.08 7.67 3.95
C GLU A 94 -2.25 7.82 2.95
N LEU A 95 -2.57 6.76 2.20
CA LEU A 95 -3.63 6.73 1.19
C LEU A 95 -4.88 5.95 1.57
N ARG A 96 -4.99 5.43 2.79
CA ARG A 96 -6.14 4.61 3.18
C ARG A 96 -7.21 5.37 3.94
N PRO A 97 -8.46 4.90 3.80
CA PRO A 97 -9.56 5.72 3.35
C PRO A 97 -9.77 6.81 4.39
N ARG A 98 -9.89 8.06 3.92
CA ARG A 98 -10.84 8.94 4.58
C ARG A 98 -12.08 8.06 4.74
N THR A 99 -12.43 7.72 5.98
CA THR A 99 -13.68 7.02 6.30
C THR A 99 -14.80 7.65 5.44
N GLU A 100 -15.89 6.94 5.14
CA GLU A 100 -17.02 7.60 4.43
C GLU A 100 -17.36 8.95 5.06
N GLN A 101 -17.21 9.04 6.39
CA GLN A 101 -17.19 10.28 7.16
C GLN A 101 -16.16 11.30 6.68
N GLY A 102 -14.87 10.99 6.65
CA GLY A 102 -13.84 11.91 6.17
C GLY A 102 -13.96 12.32 4.69
N TYR A 103 -14.61 11.50 3.85
CA TYR A 103 -14.95 11.86 2.47
C TYR A 103 -16.18 12.78 2.42
N SER A 104 -17.20 12.52 3.25
CA SER A 104 -18.34 13.42 3.44
C SER A 104 -17.87 14.76 3.98
N ASP A 105 -17.06 14.78 5.03
CA ASP A 105 -16.49 15.99 5.64
C ASP A 105 -15.58 16.74 4.64
N TYR A 106 -14.85 16.02 3.78
CA TYR A 106 -14.09 16.64 2.68
C TYR A 106 -15.00 17.35 1.68
N VAL A 107 -16.05 16.65 1.24
CA VAL A 107 -16.99 17.13 0.23
C VAL A 107 -17.80 18.30 0.81
N GLU A 108 -18.23 18.21 2.06
CA GLU A 108 -18.91 19.28 2.79
C GLU A 108 -18.01 20.51 2.96
N ALA A 109 -16.77 20.34 3.43
CA ALA A 109 -15.83 21.45 3.57
C ALA A 109 -15.47 22.10 2.20
N LYS A 110 -15.45 21.29 1.13
CA LYS A 110 -15.20 21.79 -0.24
C LYS A 110 -16.41 22.49 -0.85
N ILE A 111 -17.63 22.05 -0.54
CA ILE A 111 -18.87 22.74 -0.91
C ILE A 111 -19.03 24.03 -0.11
N ALA A 112 -18.61 24.04 1.17
CA ALA A 112 -18.66 25.19 2.06
C ALA A 112 -17.57 26.25 1.75
N GLY A 113 -16.60 25.93 0.87
CA GLY A 113 -15.51 26.86 0.52
C GLY A 113 -14.45 27.00 1.61
N GLU A 114 -14.36 26.03 2.54
CA GLU A 114 -13.42 26.04 3.66
C GLU A 114 -12.06 25.43 3.30
N LEU A 115 -11.96 24.83 2.12
CA LEU A 115 -10.75 24.25 1.56
C LEU A 115 -10.48 24.88 0.18
N ASP A 116 -9.68 25.94 0.16
CA ASP A 116 -9.20 26.61 -1.06
C ASP A 116 -8.18 25.77 -1.86
#